data_AF-A0A3M5BV50-F1
#
_entry.id   AF-A0A3M5BV50-F1
#
_cell.length_a   1.000
_cell.length_b   1.000
_cell.length_c   1.000
_cell.angle_alpha   90.00
_cell.angle_beta   90.00
_cell.angle_gamma   90.00
#
_symmetry.space_group_name_H-M   'P 1'
#
loop_
_entity.id
_entity.type
_entity.pdbx_description
1 polymer ?
#
loop_
_entity_poly.entity_id
_entity_poly.type
_entity_poly.pdbx_seq_one_letter_code
_entity_poly.pdbx_strand_id
1 'polypeptide(L)'
;TRGGSAVIAELKFVFWEKMFTKRFEGRIWTPYLYRFFPNLEKCFTVSAHRAKIAADLEQIRLLRNRIAHHEPIFSRNLRSDFAVIQRLTETRCAVSADWMNGQQQVMSTVATKPF
;
A
#
# COMPACT_ATOMS: atom_id res chain seq x y z
N THR A 1 -27.63 9.02 -11.51
CA THR A 1 -26.41 8.26 -11.86
C THR A 1 -25.69 7.79 -10.60
N ARG A 2 -26.17 6.69 -9.99
CA ARG A 2 -25.47 5.97 -8.90
C ARG A 2 -24.91 4.68 -9.53
N GLY A 3 -23.61 4.62 -9.78
CA GLY A 3 -23.04 3.44 -10.46
C GLY A 3 -21.52 3.32 -10.43
N GLY A 4 -20.78 4.42 -10.24
CA GLY A 4 -19.30 4.37 -10.21
C GLY A 4 -18.72 3.85 -8.90
N SER A 5 -19.31 4.20 -7.75
CA SER A 5 -18.74 3.86 -6.43
C SER A 5 -18.95 2.38 -6.03
N ALA A 6 -20.02 1.75 -6.50
CA ALA A 6 -20.29 0.33 -6.22
C ALA A 6 -19.24 -0.57 -6.89
N VAL A 7 -18.89 -0.27 -8.15
CA VAL A 7 -17.85 -1.00 -8.90
C VAL A 7 -16.50 -0.92 -8.19
N ILE A 8 -16.14 0.23 -7.62
CA ILE A 8 -14.89 0.40 -6.86
C ILE A 8 -14.87 -0.45 -5.59
N ALA A 9 -16.01 -0.57 -4.90
CA ALA A 9 -16.12 -1.32 -3.64
C ALA A 9 -16.00 -2.85 -3.82
N GLU A 10 -16.32 -3.37 -5.01
CA GLU A 10 -16.28 -4.80 -5.32
C GLU A 10 -14.90 -5.29 -5.81
N LEU A 11 -13.97 -4.37 -6.07
CA LEU A 11 -12.64 -4.72 -6.59
C LEU A 11 -11.76 -5.36 -5.50
N LYS A 12 -11.30 -6.58 -5.78
CA LYS A 12 -10.28 -7.26 -4.96
C LYS A 12 -8.99 -6.44 -4.94
N PHE A 13 -8.28 -6.46 -3.82
CA PHE A 13 -7.00 -5.75 -3.65
C PHE A 13 -5.99 -6.02 -4.79
N VAL A 14 -5.96 -7.26 -5.31
CA VAL A 14 -5.08 -7.63 -6.44
C VAL A 14 -5.32 -6.79 -7.70
N PHE A 15 -6.52 -6.27 -7.92
CA PHE A 15 -6.79 -5.35 -9.02
C PHE A 15 -5.89 -4.11 -8.93
N TRP A 16 -5.85 -3.48 -7.76
CA TRP A 16 -5.05 -2.27 -7.52
C TRP A 16 -3.55 -2.55 -7.60
N GLU A 17 -3.08 -3.70 -7.11
CA GLU A 17 -1.70 -4.14 -7.31
C GLU A 17 -1.36 -4.26 -8.81
N LYS A 18 -2.24 -4.88 -9.60
CA LYS A 18 -1.98 -5.09 -11.04
C LYS A 18 -1.97 -3.79 -11.83
N MET A 19 -2.60 -2.72 -11.36
CA MET A 19 -2.49 -1.40 -11.98
C MET A 19 -1.04 -0.89 -12.00
N PHE A 20 -0.17 -1.33 -11.09
CA PHE A 20 1.25 -0.95 -11.06
C PHE A 20 2.16 -1.85 -11.89
N THR A 21 1.64 -2.72 -12.75
CA THR A 21 2.49 -3.52 -13.66
C THR A 21 3.04 -2.69 -14.84
N LYS A 22 4.13 -3.14 -15.46
CA LYS A 22 4.81 -2.43 -16.58
C LYS A 22 3.87 -2.09 -17.75
N ARG A 23 2.83 -2.90 -17.99
CA ARG A 23 1.82 -2.65 -19.05
C ARG A 23 1.09 -1.31 -18.92
N PHE A 24 0.98 -0.77 -17.71
CA PHE A 24 0.28 0.49 -17.43
C PHE A 24 1.25 1.66 -17.27
N GLU A 25 2.56 1.43 -17.33
CA GLU A 25 3.58 2.46 -17.10
C GLU A 25 3.41 3.62 -18.07
N GLY A 26 3.46 3.38 -19.38
CA GLY A 26 3.41 4.46 -20.38
C GLY A 26 2.12 5.27 -20.39
N ARG A 27 0.95 4.63 -20.18
CA ARG A 27 -0.36 5.30 -20.29
C ARG A 27 -0.82 5.95 -18.99
N ILE A 28 -0.44 5.39 -17.84
CA ILE A 28 -0.95 5.85 -16.53
C ILE A 28 0.18 6.47 -15.72
N TRP A 29 1.28 5.75 -15.52
CA TRP A 29 2.28 6.17 -14.53
C TRP A 29 3.25 7.21 -15.05
N THR A 30 3.76 7.09 -16.28
CA THR A 30 4.64 8.09 -16.89
C THR A 30 4.04 9.50 -16.82
N PRO A 31 2.78 9.73 -17.24
CA PRO A 31 2.18 11.08 -17.16
C PRO A 31 1.68 11.48 -15.77
N TYR A 32 1.30 10.54 -14.91
CA TYR A 32 0.50 10.88 -13.71
C TYR A 32 1.04 10.40 -12.37
N LEU A 33 2.15 9.64 -12.32
CA LEU A 33 2.66 9.09 -11.06
C LEU A 33 2.87 10.19 -10.01
N TYR A 34 3.63 11.24 -10.34
CA TYR A 34 3.91 12.34 -9.40
C TYR A 34 2.69 13.21 -9.08
N ARG A 35 1.66 13.20 -9.93
CA ARG A 35 0.38 13.85 -9.63
C ARG A 35 -0.41 13.06 -8.60
N PHE A 36 -0.39 11.73 -8.69
CA PHE A 36 -1.08 10.86 -7.74
C PHE A 36 -0.27 10.56 -6.48
N PHE A 37 1.06 10.63 -6.55
CA PHE A 37 1.95 10.38 -5.42
C PHE A 37 2.90 11.57 -5.27
N PRO A 38 2.39 12.71 -4.78
CA PRO A 38 3.13 13.97 -4.76
C PRO A 38 4.34 13.96 -3.82
N ASN A 39 4.38 13.02 -2.87
CA ASN A 39 5.43 12.92 -1.86
C ASN A 39 6.54 11.93 -2.25
N LEU A 40 6.54 11.42 -3.48
CA LEU A 40 7.65 10.61 -3.99
C LEU A 40 8.90 11.47 -4.26
N GLU A 41 10.06 10.92 -3.91
CA GLU A 41 11.35 11.54 -4.21
C GLU A 41 11.57 11.66 -5.73
N LYS A 42 11.72 12.88 -6.23
CA LYS A 42 11.80 13.16 -7.68
C LYS A 42 13.13 12.75 -8.32
N CYS A 43 14.13 12.36 -7.52
CA CYS A 43 15.43 11.87 -8.01
C CYS A 43 15.36 10.48 -8.63
N PHE A 44 14.31 9.70 -8.36
CA PHE A 44 14.11 8.38 -8.96
C PHE A 44 13.25 8.44 -10.21
N THR A 45 13.34 7.40 -11.04
CA THR A 45 12.52 7.30 -12.25
C THR A 45 11.10 6.83 -11.93
N VAL A 46 10.14 7.16 -12.80
CA VAL A 46 8.77 6.62 -12.72
C VAL A 46 8.78 5.10 -12.67
N SER A 47 9.65 4.45 -13.46
CA SER A 47 9.73 2.99 -13.50
C SER A 47 10.20 2.39 -12.18
N ALA A 48 11.19 3.03 -11.52
CA ALA A 48 11.68 2.62 -10.22
C ALA A 48 10.59 2.75 -9.14
N HIS A 49 9.91 3.91 -9.08
CA HIS A 49 8.82 4.12 -8.14
C HIS A 49 7.64 3.18 -8.38
N ARG A 50 7.22 2.99 -9.64
CA ARG A 50 6.15 2.05 -9.98
C ARG A 50 6.51 0.63 -9.55
N ALA A 51 7.74 0.18 -9.82
CA ALA A 51 8.21 -1.15 -9.41
C ALA A 51 8.20 -1.29 -7.87
N LYS A 52 8.65 -0.26 -7.16
CA LYS A 52 8.64 -0.24 -5.70
C LYS A 52 7.22 -0.30 -5.12
N ILE A 53 6.30 0.50 -5.65
CA ILE A 53 4.89 0.50 -5.23
C ILE A 53 4.25 -0.86 -5.53
N ALA A 54 4.53 -1.47 -6.68
CA ALA A 54 4.03 -2.81 -7.00
C ALA A 54 4.48 -3.86 -5.97
N ALA A 55 5.78 -3.87 -5.62
CA ALA A 55 6.31 -4.78 -4.62
C ALA A 55 5.72 -4.54 -3.22
N ASP A 56 5.55 -3.27 -2.83
CA ASP A 56 4.94 -2.89 -1.57
C ASP A 56 3.46 -3.32 -1.48
N LEU A 57 2.70 -3.15 -2.56
CA LEU A 57 1.31 -3.61 -2.65
C LEU A 57 1.22 -5.14 -2.61
N GLU A 58 2.14 -5.86 -3.25
CA GLU A 58 2.20 -7.31 -3.17
C GLU A 58 2.44 -7.78 -1.72
N GLN A 59 3.38 -7.17 -1.00
CA GLN A 59 3.63 -7.46 0.40
C GLN A 59 2.38 -7.27 1.26
N ILE A 60 1.67 -6.14 1.08
CA ILE A 60 0.40 -5.86 1.77
C ILE A 60 -0.67 -6.89 1.42
N ARG A 61 -0.81 -7.25 0.14
CA ARG A 61 -1.79 -8.26 -0.31
C ARG A 61 -1.54 -9.59 0.38
N LEU A 62 -0.28 -10.04 0.44
CA LEU A 62 0.07 -11.31 1.09
C LEU A 62 -0.28 -11.27 2.58
N LEU A 63 0.05 -10.19 3.29
CA LEU A 63 -0.34 -10.02 4.70
C LEU A 63 -1.87 -10.05 4.87
N ARG A 64 -2.60 -9.23 4.09
CA ARG A 64 -4.07 -9.15 4.12
C ARG A 64 -4.70 -10.53 3.90
N ASN A 65 -4.18 -11.29 2.95
CA ASN A 65 -4.71 -12.62 2.63
C ASN A 65 -4.54 -13.57 3.82
N ARG A 66 -3.37 -13.60 4.46
CA ARG A 66 -3.15 -14.43 5.66
C ARG A 66 -4.13 -14.05 6.78
N ILE A 67 -4.31 -12.75 7.03
CA ILE A 67 -5.27 -12.25 8.03
C ILE A 67 -6.70 -12.71 7.68
N ALA A 68 -7.13 -12.54 6.43
CA ALA A 68 -8.47 -12.92 5.99
C ALA A 68 -8.71 -14.44 6.06
N HIS A 69 -7.67 -15.25 5.85
CA HIS A 69 -7.71 -16.69 5.99
C HIS A 69 -7.47 -17.18 7.44
N HIS A 70 -7.32 -16.26 8.41
CA HIS A 70 -6.98 -16.57 9.80
C HIS A 70 -5.70 -17.40 9.95
N GLU A 71 -4.75 -17.23 9.04
CA GLU A 71 -3.45 -17.88 9.12
C GLU A 71 -2.53 -17.18 10.15
N PRO A 72 -1.64 -17.93 10.83
CA PRO A 72 -0.65 -17.33 11.74
C PRO A 72 0.22 -16.30 11.03
N ILE A 73 0.55 -15.18 11.68
CA ILE A 73 1.48 -14.15 11.14
C ILE A 73 2.66 -13.85 12.08
N PHE A 74 2.86 -14.67 13.11
CA PHE A 74 3.84 -14.44 14.18
C PHE A 74 5.31 -14.44 13.72
N SER A 75 5.61 -15.18 12.65
CA SER A 75 6.94 -15.27 12.03
C SER A 75 7.22 -14.14 11.04
N ARG A 76 6.24 -13.27 10.74
CA ARG A 76 6.44 -12.11 9.88
C ARG A 76 7.01 -10.95 10.68
N ASN A 77 7.80 -10.12 10.01
CA ASN A 77 8.19 -8.82 10.55
C ASN A 77 7.05 -7.81 10.39
N LEU A 78 6.10 -7.83 11.34
CA LEU A 78 4.92 -6.97 11.31
C LEU A 78 5.26 -5.47 11.40
N ARG A 79 6.40 -5.12 12.01
CA ARG A 79 6.91 -3.74 12.02
C ARG A 79 7.30 -3.28 10.61
N SER A 80 7.98 -4.14 9.85
CA SER A 80 8.32 -3.88 8.45
C SER A 80 7.06 -3.81 7.56
N ASP A 81 6.11 -4.73 7.76
CA ASP A 81 4.83 -4.69 7.06
C ASP A 81 4.08 -3.36 7.33
N PHE A 82 4.02 -2.92 8.58
CA PHE A 82 3.40 -1.64 8.94
C PHE A 82 4.14 -0.44 8.34
N ALA A 83 5.47 -0.44 8.37
CA ALA A 83 6.28 0.62 7.76
C ALA A 83 6.04 0.73 6.24
N VAL A 84 5.76 -0.38 5.56
CA VAL A 84 5.37 -0.39 4.14
C VAL A 84 4.02 0.28 3.93
N ILE A 85 3.02 -0.04 4.76
CA ILE A 85 1.70 0.58 4.71
C ILE A 85 1.83 2.10 4.93
N GLN A 86 2.54 2.51 5.98
CA GLN A 86 2.77 3.91 6.30
C GLN A 86 3.43 4.67 5.14
N ARG A 87 4.52 4.15 4.59
CA ARG A 87 5.21 4.77 3.46
C ARG A 87 4.28 4.89 2.24
N LEU A 88 3.51 3.85 1.90
CA LEU A 88 2.58 3.93 0.77
C LEU A 88 1.48 4.98 1.00
N THR A 89 0.94 5.07 2.21
CA THR A 89 -0.02 6.13 2.56
C THR A 89 0.63 7.51 2.44
N GLU A 90 1.84 7.67 2.95
CA GLU A 90 2.57 8.94 2.96
C GLU A 90 2.92 9.40 1.55
N THR A 91 3.37 8.50 0.67
CA THR A 91 3.66 8.85 -0.75
C THR A 91 2.45 9.48 -1.45
N ARG A 92 1.23 9.11 -1.03
CA ARG A 92 -0.03 9.71 -1.50
C ARG A 92 -0.40 10.98 -0.72
N CYS A 93 -0.38 10.93 0.62
CA CYS A 93 -0.90 11.97 1.49
C CYS A 93 -0.27 11.89 2.90
N ALA A 94 0.55 12.87 3.25
CA ALA A 94 1.17 12.96 4.58
C ALA A 94 0.11 13.07 5.70
N VAL A 95 -0.91 13.90 5.52
CA VAL A 95 -1.99 14.09 6.50
C VAL A 95 -2.70 12.77 6.85
N SER A 96 -2.96 11.93 5.86
CA SER A 96 -3.60 10.63 6.09
C SER A 96 -2.65 9.63 6.77
N ALA A 97 -1.34 9.69 6.46
CA ALA A 97 -0.34 8.87 7.12
C ALA A 97 -0.20 9.26 8.60
N ASP A 98 -0.14 10.55 8.91
CA ASP A 98 -0.08 11.08 10.28
C ASP A 98 -1.32 10.68 11.08
N TRP A 99 -2.51 10.83 10.49
CA TRP A 99 -3.74 10.38 11.12
C TRP A 99 -3.72 8.87 11.40
N MET A 100 -3.32 8.04 10.42
CA MET A 100 -3.20 6.60 10.61
C MET A 100 -2.22 6.24 11.73
N ASN A 101 -1.08 6.93 11.81
CA ASN A 101 -0.06 6.74 12.84
C ASN A 101 -0.57 7.10 14.25
N GLY A 102 -1.45 8.09 14.35
CA GLY A 102 -2.08 8.47 15.61
C GLY A 102 -3.20 7.53 16.08
N GLN A 103 -3.77 6.72 15.18
CA GLN A 103 -4.90 5.82 15.49
C GLN A 103 -4.52 4.34 15.57
N GLN A 104 -3.38 3.94 15.01
CA GLN A 104 -2.94 2.55 15.01
C GLN A 104 -2.56 2.05 16.42
N GLN A 105 -2.78 0.76 16.66
CA GLN A 105 -2.31 0.03 17.85
C GLN A 105 -1.28 -1.06 17.51
N VAL A 106 -0.92 -1.22 16.23
CA VAL A 106 0.00 -2.26 15.76
C VAL A 106 1.35 -2.18 16.46
N MET A 107 1.90 -0.97 16.59
CA MET A 107 3.24 -0.77 17.15
C MET A 107 3.32 -1.11 18.63
N SER A 108 2.30 -0.74 19.42
CA SER A 108 2.19 -1.11 20.83
C SER A 108 1.95 -2.61 20.99
N THR A 109 1.01 -3.18 20.22
CA THR A 109 0.64 -4.60 20.33
C THR A 109 1.78 -5.53 19.93
N VAL A 110 2.56 -5.19 18.90
CA VAL A 110 3.75 -5.95 18.51
C VAL A 110 4.87 -5.84 19.55
N ALA A 111 4.98 -4.69 20.23
CA ALA A 111 5.98 -4.50 21.29
C ALA A 111 5.62 -5.24 22.59
N THR A 112 4.34 -5.39 22.90
CA THR A 112 3.85 -6.08 24.10
C THR A 112 3.79 -7.60 23.97
N LYS A 113 4.39 -8.20 22.93
CA LYS A 113 4.36 -9.65 22.69
C LYS A 113 4.61 -10.45 23.99
N PRO A 114 3.65 -11.28 24.44
CA PRO A 114 3.87 -12.25 25.52
C PRO A 114 4.14 -13.67 24.99
N PHE A 115 4.52 -13.83 23.71
CA PHE A 115 4.77 -15.13 23.07
C PHE A 115 6.09 -15.14 22.33
#